data_AF-A0A5R9Q4Q8-F1
#
_entry.id   AF-A0A5R9Q4Q8-F1
#
_cell.length_a   1.000
_cell.length_b   1.000
_cell.length_c   1.000
_cell.angle_alpha   90.00
_cell.angle_beta   90.00
_cell.angle_gamma   90.00
#
_symmetry.space_group_name_H-M   'P 1'
#
loop_
_entity.id
_entity.type
_entity.pdbx_description
1 polymer ?
#
loop_
_entity_poly.entity_id
_entity_poly.type
_entity_poly.pdbx_seq_one_letter_code
_entity_poly.pdbx_strand_id
1 'polypeptide(L)'
;MSLIEQITTCRLCDEALPFGARPVIQASPDAKILISGQAPSLKVHQTGKLFNDQSGETLRDWLGVTERQFYDPDLFAIVPMAFCYPGKGKSGDLPPPKVCAQTWRQPLQNYFKQIKLHILVGQYSQRYYCNNFKSVTLQVQQWSSMLPERIALPHPSPRNQPWRAKNPWFEQALVPELKEQIQKLIAS
;
A
#
# COMPACT_ATOMS: atom_id res chain seq x y z
N MET A 1 -21.86 12.68 5.80
CA MET A 1 -20.45 12.66 5.35
C MET A 1 -19.95 11.22 5.43
N SER A 2 -19.58 10.63 4.30
CA SER A 2 -19.06 9.27 4.21
C SER A 2 -17.73 9.14 4.97
N LEU A 3 -17.29 7.91 5.27
CA LEU A 3 -15.99 7.68 5.91
C LEU A 3 -14.84 8.25 5.05
N ILE A 4 -14.92 8.10 3.73
CA ILE A 4 -13.89 8.58 2.81
C ILE A 4 -13.86 10.11 2.77
N GLU A 5 -15.01 10.78 2.81
CA GLU A 5 -15.08 12.23 2.95
C GLU A 5 -14.43 12.68 4.28
N GLN A 6 -14.76 12.04 5.40
CA GLN A 6 -14.15 12.36 6.70
C GLN A 6 -12.61 12.23 6.68
N ILE A 7 -12.09 11.18 6.04
CA ILE A 7 -10.65 10.96 5.89
C ILE A 7 -10.02 12.05 5.02
N THR A 8 -10.60 12.33 3.85
CA THR A 8 -10.03 13.27 2.87
C THR A 8 -10.10 14.74 3.34
N THR A 9 -11.03 15.07 4.22
CA THR A 9 -11.11 16.39 4.87
C THR A 9 -10.41 16.47 6.22
N CYS A 10 -9.77 15.39 6.70
CA CYS A 10 -9.06 15.37 7.98
C CYS A 10 -7.94 16.42 8.03
N ARG A 11 -7.79 17.10 9.18
CA ARG A 11 -6.76 18.11 9.47
C ARG A 11 -6.01 17.86 10.79
N LEU A 12 -6.16 16.69 11.42
CA LEU A 12 -5.61 16.40 12.75
C LEU A 12 -4.09 16.58 12.88
N CYS A 13 -3.34 16.45 11.78
CA CYS A 13 -1.88 16.59 11.76
C CYS A 13 -1.39 17.81 10.97
N ASP A 14 -2.28 18.74 10.62
CA ASP A 14 -1.97 19.84 9.70
C ASP A 14 -0.72 20.64 10.11
N GLU A 15 -0.69 21.13 11.35
CA GLU A 15 0.41 21.92 11.90
C GLU A 15 1.73 21.15 12.07
N ALA A 16 1.66 19.82 12.16
CA ALA A 16 2.83 18.96 12.35
C ALA A 16 3.49 18.55 11.03
N LEU A 17 2.88 18.86 9.88
CA LEU A 17 3.33 18.46 8.57
C LEU A 17 3.96 19.63 7.80
N PRO A 18 5.06 19.40 7.05
CA PRO A 18 5.80 20.48 6.39
C PRO A 18 5.01 21.21 5.28
N PHE A 19 3.97 20.57 4.75
CA PHE A 19 3.11 21.14 3.69
C PHE A 19 1.62 21.04 4.05
N GLY A 20 1.31 20.91 5.34
CA GLY A 20 -0.06 20.72 5.82
C GLY A 20 -0.65 19.34 5.49
N ALA A 21 -1.86 19.12 6.00
CA ALA A 21 -2.62 17.89 5.82
C ALA A 21 -3.32 17.89 4.47
N ARG A 22 -2.91 16.94 3.62
CA ARG A 22 -3.62 16.58 2.40
C ARG A 22 -3.74 15.06 2.36
N PRO A 23 -4.75 14.48 3.03
CA PRO A 23 -4.96 13.05 3.07
C PRO A 23 -5.27 12.51 1.67
N VAL A 24 -4.53 11.50 1.21
CA VAL A 24 -4.74 10.86 -0.09
C VAL A 24 -4.90 9.34 0.12
N ILE A 25 -6.09 8.84 -0.19
CA ILE A 25 -6.43 7.41 -0.20
C ILE A 25 -7.32 7.11 -1.42
N GLN A 26 -7.42 5.82 -1.79
CA GLN A 26 -8.42 5.31 -2.72
C GLN A 26 -9.14 4.15 -2.03
N ALA A 27 -10.47 4.18 -1.95
CA ALA A 27 -11.21 3.11 -1.30
C ALA A 27 -12.70 3.11 -1.68
N SER A 28 -13.21 1.93 -2.00
CA SER A 28 -14.64 1.59 -2.10
C SER A 28 -14.99 0.55 -1.04
N PRO A 29 -16.24 0.49 -0.51
CA PRO A 29 -16.66 -0.64 0.32
C PRO A 29 -16.57 -1.98 -0.41
N ASP A 30 -16.66 -1.95 -1.74
CA ASP A 30 -16.68 -3.12 -2.64
C ASP A 30 -15.30 -3.51 -3.18
N ALA A 31 -14.26 -2.78 -2.76
CA ALA A 31 -12.87 -3.11 -3.07
C ALA A 31 -12.58 -4.59 -2.79
N LYS A 32 -11.93 -5.26 -3.75
CA LYS A 32 -11.51 -6.67 -3.62
C LYS A 32 -10.09 -6.83 -3.11
N ILE A 33 -9.21 -5.87 -3.43
CA ILE A 33 -7.78 -5.92 -3.11
C ILE A 33 -7.41 -4.68 -2.31
N LEU A 34 -6.80 -4.86 -1.13
CA LEU A 34 -6.31 -3.77 -0.29
C LEU A 34 -4.79 -3.68 -0.42
N ILE A 35 -4.26 -2.51 -0.75
CA ILE A 35 -2.84 -2.21 -0.74
C ILE A 35 -2.53 -1.29 0.45
N SER A 36 -1.65 -1.74 1.34
CA SER A 36 -1.13 -0.93 2.44
C SER A 36 0.36 -0.66 2.24
N GLY A 37 0.68 0.57 1.81
CA GLY A 37 2.04 1.11 1.67
C GLY A 37 2.45 2.01 2.85
N GLN A 38 3.54 2.78 2.71
CA GLN A 38 4.03 3.66 3.78
C GLN A 38 3.20 4.95 3.93
N ALA A 39 3.40 5.91 3.04
CA ALA A 39 2.76 7.21 3.04
C ALA A 39 2.91 7.83 1.64
N PRO A 40 2.08 8.83 1.28
CA PRO A 40 2.31 9.64 0.09
C PRO A 40 3.72 10.23 0.05
N SER A 41 4.31 10.28 -1.14
CA SER A 41 5.50 11.11 -1.41
C SER A 41 5.12 12.57 -1.64
N LEU A 42 6.10 13.47 -1.75
CA LEU A 42 5.84 14.88 -2.10
C LEU A 42 5.07 15.02 -3.42
N LYS A 43 5.39 14.19 -4.42
CA LYS A 43 4.69 14.18 -5.72
C LYS A 43 3.23 13.76 -5.56
N VAL A 44 2.95 12.75 -4.73
CA VAL A 44 1.57 12.33 -4.43
C VAL A 44 0.84 13.44 -3.67
N HIS A 45 1.49 14.09 -2.71
CA HIS A 45 0.91 15.24 -2.01
C HIS A 45 0.54 16.36 -2.98
N GLN A 46 1.38 16.68 -3.97
CA GLN A 46 1.10 17.73 -4.94
C GLN A 46 -0.02 17.34 -5.93
N THR A 47 0.00 16.10 -6.41
CA THR A 47 -0.89 15.64 -7.50
C THR A 47 -2.20 15.03 -7.02
N GLY A 48 -2.27 14.53 -5.77
CA GLY A 48 -3.40 13.76 -5.27
C GLY A 48 -3.51 12.34 -5.83
N LYS A 49 -2.55 11.89 -6.66
CA LYS A 49 -2.59 10.56 -7.31
C LYS A 49 -1.58 9.61 -6.66
N LEU A 50 -2.09 8.57 -5.99
CA LEU A 50 -1.27 7.54 -5.34
C LEU A 50 -0.45 6.77 -6.37
N PHE A 51 0.79 6.37 -6.05
CA PHE A 51 1.64 5.59 -6.96
C PHE A 51 1.81 6.22 -8.36
N ASN A 52 1.84 7.56 -8.42
CA ASN A 52 2.06 8.34 -9.65
C ASN A 52 3.56 8.52 -9.95
N ASP A 53 4.33 7.44 -9.88
CA ASP A 53 5.77 7.42 -10.11
C ASP A 53 6.25 6.02 -10.57
N GLN A 54 7.56 5.89 -10.80
CA GLN A 54 8.19 4.64 -11.24
C GLN A 54 7.93 3.46 -10.29
N SER A 55 7.78 3.73 -9.00
CA SER A 55 7.48 2.69 -8.02
C SER A 55 6.05 2.17 -8.21
N GLY A 56 5.12 3.04 -8.61
CA GLY A 56 3.78 2.66 -9.01
C GLY A 56 3.72 1.83 -10.29
N GLU A 57 4.50 2.20 -11.30
CA GLU A 57 4.64 1.40 -12.53
C GLU A 57 5.17 0.00 -12.20
N THR A 58 6.27 -0.07 -11.46
CA THR A 58 6.87 -1.35 -11.02
C THR A 58 5.87 -2.19 -10.22
N LEU A 59 5.06 -1.57 -9.35
CA LEU A 59 4.02 -2.28 -8.60
C LEU A 59 2.96 -2.85 -9.54
N ARG A 60 2.42 -2.04 -10.47
CA ARG A 60 1.42 -2.53 -11.45
C ARG A 60 1.96 -3.67 -12.29
N ASP A 61 3.23 -3.61 -12.68
CA ASP A 61 3.89 -4.68 -13.42
C ASP A 61 3.99 -5.98 -12.60
N TRP A 62 4.27 -5.90 -11.30
CA TRP A 62 4.24 -7.07 -10.41
C TRP A 62 2.84 -7.62 -10.21
N LEU A 63 1.84 -6.74 -10.11
CA LEU A 63 0.44 -7.13 -9.96
C LEU A 63 -0.17 -7.65 -11.27
N GLY A 64 0.45 -7.35 -12.42
CA GLY A 64 -0.04 -7.74 -13.75
C GLY A 64 -1.34 -7.03 -14.12
N VAL A 65 -1.47 -5.75 -13.77
CA VAL A 65 -2.69 -4.97 -14.00
C VAL A 65 -2.41 -3.69 -14.78
N THR A 66 -3.42 -3.25 -15.54
CA THR A 66 -3.38 -1.96 -16.22
C THR A 66 -3.53 -0.80 -15.23
N GLU A 67 -3.15 0.40 -15.65
CA GLU A 67 -3.38 1.62 -14.87
C GLU A 67 -4.87 1.82 -14.56
N ARG A 68 -5.76 1.57 -15.53
CA ARG A 68 -7.21 1.68 -15.34
C ARG A 68 -7.71 0.76 -14.24
N GLN A 69 -7.28 -0.52 -14.24
CA GLN A 69 -7.66 -1.47 -13.19
C GLN A 69 -7.10 -1.05 -11.83
N PHE A 70 -5.85 -0.61 -11.77
CA PHE A 70 -5.20 -0.20 -10.52
C PHE A 70 -5.87 1.00 -9.85
N TYR A 71 -6.41 1.93 -10.63
CA TYR A 71 -7.14 3.11 -10.14
C TYR A 71 -8.66 2.92 -10.12
N ASP A 72 -9.16 1.70 -10.32
CA ASP A 72 -10.55 1.35 -10.07
C ASP A 72 -10.74 1.13 -8.54
N PRO A 73 -11.53 1.96 -7.83
CA PRO A 73 -11.69 1.85 -6.40
C PRO A 73 -12.43 0.57 -5.96
N ASP A 74 -13.22 -0.06 -6.84
CA ASP A 74 -13.95 -1.31 -6.57
C ASP A 74 -13.05 -2.54 -6.77
N LEU A 75 -11.94 -2.40 -7.49
CA LEU A 75 -10.91 -3.44 -7.57
C LEU A 75 -9.85 -3.25 -6.49
N PHE A 76 -9.29 -2.04 -6.39
CA PHE A 76 -8.17 -1.73 -5.51
C PHE A 76 -8.51 -0.61 -4.52
N ALA A 77 -8.51 -0.94 -3.24
CA ALA A 77 -8.34 0.04 -2.18
C ALA A 77 -6.85 0.28 -1.93
N ILE A 78 -6.41 1.53 -1.99
CA ILE A 78 -5.03 1.94 -1.70
C ILE A 78 -5.04 2.81 -0.45
N VAL A 79 -4.59 2.24 0.66
CA VAL A 79 -4.65 2.84 2.00
C VAL A 79 -3.26 2.78 2.64
N PRO A 80 -2.40 3.79 2.43
CA PRO A 80 -1.07 3.85 3.03
C PRO A 80 -1.12 3.92 4.57
N MET A 81 -0.03 3.61 5.27
CA MET A 81 0.06 3.67 6.74
C MET A 81 -0.23 5.05 7.31
N ALA A 82 0.23 6.11 6.64
CA ALA A 82 -0.19 7.50 6.86
C ALA A 82 -0.75 8.11 5.57
N PHE A 83 -1.76 8.96 5.68
CA PHE A 83 -2.49 9.47 4.52
C PHE A 83 -1.93 10.78 3.97
N CYS A 84 -1.04 11.45 4.71
CA CYS A 84 -0.39 12.69 4.29
C CYS A 84 1.11 12.48 4.11
N TYR A 85 1.74 13.34 3.31
CA TYR A 85 3.20 13.36 3.15
C TYR A 85 3.88 13.78 4.46
N PRO A 86 4.71 12.91 5.08
CA PRO A 86 5.26 13.16 6.41
C PRO A 86 6.50 14.07 6.40
N GLY A 87 7.00 14.46 5.23
CA GLY A 87 8.25 15.20 5.08
C GLY A 87 9.45 14.35 4.66
N LYS A 88 10.57 15.01 4.35
CA LYS A 88 11.80 14.39 3.87
C LYS A 88 12.77 14.14 5.03
N GLY A 89 13.20 12.91 5.20
CA GLY A 89 14.31 12.50 6.07
C GLY A 89 15.62 12.31 5.31
N LYS A 90 16.64 11.77 6.01
CA LYS A 90 18.00 11.60 5.46
C LYS A 90 18.07 10.64 4.26
N SER A 91 17.29 9.56 4.31
CA SER A 91 17.35 8.47 3.34
C SER A 91 16.08 8.33 2.49
N GLY A 92 15.11 9.24 2.62
CA GLY A 92 13.82 9.16 1.95
C GLY A 92 12.76 9.90 2.75
N ASP A 93 11.50 9.59 2.52
CA ASP A 93 10.40 10.20 3.28
C ASP A 93 10.39 9.69 4.73
N LEU A 94 9.94 10.55 5.64
CA LEU A 94 9.84 10.24 7.06
C LEU A 94 8.87 9.06 7.32
N PRO A 95 9.03 8.34 8.45
CA PRO A 95 8.10 7.29 8.82
C PRO A 95 6.66 7.81 8.95
N PRO A 96 5.66 6.95 8.71
CA PRO A 96 4.26 7.33 8.85
C PRO A 96 3.96 7.64 10.33
N PRO A 97 3.38 8.81 10.66
CA PRO A 97 2.95 9.11 12.02
C PRO A 97 1.83 8.18 12.48
N LYS A 98 1.76 7.94 13.79
CA LYS A 98 0.78 7.01 14.39
C LYS A 98 -0.67 7.52 14.32
N VAL A 99 -0.88 8.83 14.19
CA VAL A 99 -2.21 9.47 14.22
C VAL A 99 -3.18 8.85 13.22
N CYS A 100 -2.75 8.62 11.96
CA CYS A 100 -3.63 8.01 10.96
C CYS A 100 -4.04 6.59 11.34
N ALA A 101 -3.11 5.82 11.91
CA ALA A 101 -3.38 4.46 12.34
C ALA A 101 -4.38 4.42 13.51
N GLN A 102 -4.19 5.29 14.50
CA GLN A 102 -5.04 5.38 15.69
C GLN A 102 -6.44 5.87 15.35
N THR A 103 -6.58 6.83 14.43
CA THR A 103 -7.87 7.44 14.10
C THR A 103 -8.67 6.60 13.10
N TRP A 104 -8.04 6.06 12.05
CA TRP A 104 -8.77 5.60 10.87
C TRP A 104 -8.70 4.11 10.58
N ARG A 105 -7.84 3.32 11.25
CA ARG A 105 -7.69 1.90 10.92
C ARG A 105 -8.93 1.08 11.22
N GLN A 106 -9.46 1.17 12.43
CA GLN A 106 -10.65 0.42 12.81
C GLN A 106 -11.87 0.83 11.96
N PRO A 107 -12.15 2.14 11.74
CA PRO A 107 -13.19 2.55 10.80
C PRO A 107 -13.01 1.98 9.39
N LEU A 108 -11.80 2.01 8.84
CA LEU A 108 -11.53 1.46 7.51
C LEU A 108 -11.67 -0.06 7.46
N GLN A 109 -11.27 -0.77 8.52
CA GLN A 109 -11.46 -2.21 8.61
C GLN A 109 -12.94 -2.58 8.57
N ASN A 110 -13.80 -1.81 9.24
CA ASN A 110 -15.25 -2.02 9.24
C ASN A 110 -15.92 -1.55 7.93
N TYR A 111 -15.25 -0.69 7.16
CA TYR A 111 -15.76 -0.13 5.91
C TYR A 111 -15.67 -1.12 4.75
N PHE A 112 -14.60 -1.90 4.70
CA PHE A 112 -14.38 -2.88 3.63
C PHE A 112 -15.23 -4.13 3.83
N LYS A 113 -15.99 -4.51 2.79
CA LYS A 113 -16.89 -5.67 2.83
C LYS A 113 -16.42 -6.84 1.98
N GLN A 114 -15.65 -6.54 0.93
CA GLN A 114 -15.32 -7.52 -0.11
C GLN A 114 -13.83 -7.83 -0.26
N ILE A 115 -12.97 -7.30 0.62
CA ILE A 115 -11.53 -7.54 0.54
C ILE A 115 -11.24 -9.03 0.65
N LYS A 116 -10.62 -9.58 -0.40
CA LYS A 116 -10.16 -10.96 -0.49
C LYS A 116 -8.64 -11.09 -0.42
N LEU A 117 -7.91 -10.04 -0.79
CA LEU A 117 -6.45 -10.00 -0.76
C LEU A 117 -5.93 -8.70 -0.15
N HIS A 118 -5.06 -8.81 0.85
CA HIS A 118 -4.37 -7.67 1.46
C HIS A 118 -2.86 -7.68 1.17
N ILE A 119 -2.42 -6.72 0.38
CA ILE A 119 -1.04 -6.55 -0.05
C ILE A 119 -0.30 -5.58 0.89
N LEU A 120 0.71 -6.09 1.60
CA LEU A 120 1.52 -5.36 2.56
C LEU A 120 2.85 -4.92 1.93
N VAL A 121 2.94 -3.65 1.54
CA VAL A 121 4.10 -3.12 0.82
C VAL A 121 5.07 -2.45 1.80
N GLY A 122 6.25 -3.05 1.94
CA GLY A 122 7.36 -2.51 2.73
C GLY A 122 7.21 -2.65 4.24
N GLN A 123 8.26 -2.24 4.95
CA GLN A 123 8.45 -2.55 6.37
C GLN A 123 7.36 -2.01 7.30
N TYR A 124 6.80 -0.83 7.03
CA TYR A 124 5.85 -0.19 7.94
C TYR A 124 4.50 -0.90 7.95
N SER A 125 4.02 -1.30 6.77
CA SER A 125 2.81 -2.11 6.63
C SER A 125 3.02 -3.49 7.24
N GLN A 126 4.12 -4.16 6.89
CA GLN A 126 4.43 -5.50 7.40
C GLN A 126 4.61 -5.53 8.92
N ARG A 127 5.31 -4.56 9.51
CA ARG A 127 5.46 -4.45 10.97
C ARG A 127 4.12 -4.25 11.69
N TYR A 128 3.17 -3.57 11.06
CA TYR A 128 1.86 -3.33 11.66
C TYR A 128 0.96 -4.55 11.59
N TYR A 129 0.92 -5.25 10.45
CA TYR A 129 -0.05 -6.33 10.21
C TYR A 129 0.47 -7.75 10.50
N CYS A 130 1.79 -7.96 10.60
CA CYS A 130 2.36 -9.29 10.85
C CYS A 130 2.78 -9.46 12.32
N ASN A 131 2.31 -10.54 12.96
CA ASN A 131 2.48 -10.78 14.41
C ASN A 131 3.93 -11.03 14.88
N ASN A 132 4.90 -11.19 13.97
CA ASN A 132 6.31 -11.46 14.30
C ASN A 132 7.27 -10.86 13.25
N PHE A 133 7.06 -9.61 12.84
CA PHE A 133 7.90 -8.97 11.84
C PHE A 133 9.38 -8.95 12.24
N LYS A 134 10.23 -9.68 11.51
CA LYS A 134 11.69 -9.69 11.69
C LYS A 134 12.41 -8.80 10.68
N SER A 135 12.09 -8.98 9.39
CA SER A 135 12.63 -8.18 8.29
C SER A 135 11.71 -8.29 7.08
N VAL A 136 11.85 -7.36 6.13
CA VAL A 136 11.09 -7.39 4.88
C VAL A 136 11.37 -8.69 4.12
N THR A 137 12.63 -9.08 3.97
CA THR A 137 12.99 -10.31 3.25
C THR A 137 12.32 -11.54 3.86
N LEU A 138 12.43 -11.72 5.18
CA LEU A 138 11.85 -12.89 5.85
C LEU A 138 10.33 -12.90 5.74
N GLN A 139 9.69 -11.73 5.81
CA GLN A 139 8.24 -11.65 5.67
C GLN A 139 7.80 -11.94 4.23
N VAL A 140 8.52 -11.44 3.23
CA VAL A 140 8.23 -11.71 1.81
C VAL A 140 8.44 -13.19 1.50
N GLN A 141 9.44 -13.85 2.08
CA GLN A 141 9.68 -15.29 1.89
C GLN A 141 8.51 -16.17 2.37
N GLN A 142 7.65 -15.66 3.26
CA GLN A 142 6.46 -16.37 3.75
C GLN A 142 5.25 -16.23 2.81
N TRP A 143 5.41 -15.66 1.62
CA TRP A 143 4.30 -15.33 0.71
C TRP A 143 3.33 -16.49 0.48
N SER A 144 3.83 -17.72 0.32
CA SER A 144 3.01 -18.89 0.03
C SER A 144 2.06 -19.26 1.17
N SER A 145 2.45 -19.06 2.43
CA SER A 145 1.58 -19.31 3.59
C SER A 145 0.67 -18.14 3.95
N MET A 146 0.91 -16.96 3.36
CA MET A 146 0.07 -15.78 3.56
C MET A 146 -1.11 -15.73 2.58
N LEU A 147 -0.92 -16.27 1.36
CA LEU A 147 -1.96 -16.35 0.35
C LEU A 147 -3.04 -17.38 0.74
N PRO A 148 -4.29 -17.21 0.25
CA PRO A 148 -4.74 -16.18 -0.70
C PRO A 148 -5.13 -14.84 -0.05
N GLU A 149 -5.25 -14.78 1.28
CA GLU A 149 -5.85 -13.65 1.99
C GLU A 149 -4.92 -12.44 2.10
N ARG A 150 -3.59 -12.68 2.07
CA ARG A 150 -2.60 -11.65 2.31
C ARG A 150 -1.30 -11.97 1.57
N ILE A 151 -0.52 -10.94 1.27
CA ILE A 151 0.84 -11.11 0.79
C ILE A 151 1.73 -9.95 1.23
N ALA A 152 2.99 -10.22 1.52
CA ALA A 152 3.99 -9.21 1.81
C ALA A 152 4.88 -8.98 0.58
N LEU A 153 5.07 -7.71 0.22
CA LEU A 153 5.94 -7.29 -0.88
C LEU A 153 7.04 -6.34 -0.38
N PRO A 154 8.25 -6.40 -0.95
CA PRO A 154 9.22 -5.33 -0.76
C PRO A 154 8.69 -4.02 -1.35
N HIS A 155 9.31 -2.89 -1.02
CA HIS A 155 8.95 -1.63 -1.68
C HIS A 155 9.35 -1.69 -3.18
N PRO A 156 8.51 -1.26 -4.13
CA PRO A 156 8.82 -1.27 -5.57
C PRO A 156 9.78 -0.16 -6.02
N SER A 157 10.64 0.34 -5.11
CA SER A 157 11.58 1.42 -5.44
C SER A 157 12.73 0.89 -6.29
N PRO A 158 13.28 1.69 -7.24
CA PRO A 158 14.52 1.36 -7.93
C PRO A 158 15.68 1.03 -6.98
N ARG A 159 15.69 1.60 -5.77
CA ARG A 159 16.69 1.31 -4.74
C ARG A 159 16.69 -0.15 -4.26
N ASN A 160 15.62 -0.90 -4.52
CA ASN A 160 15.52 -2.32 -4.20
C ASN A 160 15.95 -3.24 -5.34
N GLN A 161 16.47 -2.72 -6.46
CA GLN A 161 17.05 -3.54 -7.54
C GLN A 161 18.15 -4.52 -7.03
N PRO A 162 19.12 -4.10 -6.19
CA PRO A 162 20.12 -5.04 -5.67
C PRO A 162 19.52 -6.14 -4.80
N TRP A 163 18.43 -5.85 -4.08
CA TRP A 163 17.71 -6.85 -3.31
C TRP A 163 17.05 -7.89 -4.23
N ARG A 164 16.40 -7.44 -5.32
CA ARG A 164 15.78 -8.35 -6.31
C ARG A 164 16.80 -9.25 -6.99
N ALA A 165 17.95 -8.70 -7.38
CA ALA A 165 19.04 -9.48 -7.97
C ALA A 165 19.55 -10.59 -7.03
N LYS A 166 19.57 -10.35 -5.72
CA LYS A 166 19.94 -11.35 -4.71
C LYS A 166 18.81 -12.32 -4.33
N ASN A 167 17.58 -12.03 -4.73
CA ASN A 167 16.38 -12.79 -4.39
C ASN A 167 15.57 -13.10 -5.66
N PRO A 168 16.13 -13.86 -6.63
CA PRO A 168 15.50 -14.09 -7.92
C PRO A 168 14.15 -14.82 -7.82
N TRP A 169 13.96 -15.61 -6.75
CA TRP A 169 12.68 -16.26 -6.41
C TRP A 169 11.51 -15.27 -6.29
N PHE A 170 11.76 -13.99 -5.99
CA PHE A 170 10.71 -12.97 -5.94
C PHE A 170 10.02 -12.82 -7.30
N GLU A 171 10.79 -12.66 -8.38
CA GLU A 171 10.23 -12.45 -9.72
C GLU A 171 9.93 -13.76 -10.44
N GLN A 172 10.64 -14.85 -10.10
CA GLN A 172 10.50 -16.14 -10.75
C GLN A 172 9.36 -17.01 -10.17
N ALA A 173 9.03 -16.83 -8.89
CA ALA A 173 8.02 -17.65 -8.21
C ALA A 173 6.88 -16.80 -7.62
N LEU A 174 7.19 -15.80 -6.79
CA LEU A 174 6.15 -15.02 -6.11
C LEU A 174 5.32 -14.18 -7.08
N VAL A 175 5.96 -13.39 -7.95
CA VAL A 175 5.26 -12.47 -8.87
C VAL A 175 4.29 -13.22 -9.81
N PRO A 176 4.66 -14.33 -10.47
CA PRO A 176 3.72 -15.10 -11.29
C PRO A 176 2.49 -15.58 -10.53
N GLU A 177 2.67 -16.15 -9.34
CA GLU A 177 1.55 -16.59 -8.50
C GLU A 177 0.65 -15.41 -8.12
N LEU A 178 1.23 -14.28 -7.70
CA LEU A 178 0.48 -13.10 -7.34
C LEU A 178 -0.38 -12.59 -8.51
N LYS A 179 0.18 -12.57 -9.73
CA LYS A 179 -0.59 -12.19 -10.93
C LYS A 179 -1.78 -13.12 -11.14
N GLU A 180 -1.59 -14.43 -11.01
CA GLU A 180 -2.68 -15.39 -11.16
C GLU A 180 -3.80 -15.14 -10.13
N GLN A 181 -3.43 -14.93 -8.86
CA GLN A 181 -4.41 -14.63 -7.80
C GLN A 181 -5.17 -13.32 -8.07
N ILE A 182 -4.48 -12.27 -8.54
CA ILE A 182 -5.12 -10.99 -8.87
C ILE A 182 -6.06 -11.12 -10.06
N GLN A 183 -5.68 -11.84 -11.12
CA GLN A 183 -6.55 -12.04 -12.28
C GLN A 183 -7.84 -12.78 -11.90
N LYS A 184 -7.77 -13.79 -11.02
CA LYS A 184 -8.96 -14.47 -10.47
C LYS A 184 -9.89 -13.49 -9.75
N LEU A 185 -9.34 -12.56 -8.97
CA LEU A 185 -10.14 -11.56 -8.25
C LEU A 185 -10.76 -10.52 -9.18
N ILE A 186 -10.04 -10.08 -10.21
CA ILE A 186 -10.56 -9.10 -11.18
C ILE A 186 -11.65 -9.72 -12.06
N ALA A 187 -11.55 -11.00 -12.42
CA ALA A 187 -12.52 -11.70 -13.26
C ALA A 187 -13.79 -12.16 -12.53
N SER A 188 -13.78 -12.16 -11.19
CA SER A 188 -14.95 -12.52 -10.35
C SER A 188 -16.02 -11.44 -10.31
#